data_AF-A0A3D0PCT8-F1
#
_entry.id   AF-A0A3D0PCT8-F1
#
_cell.length_a   1.000
_cell.length_b   1.000
_cell.length_c   1.000
_cell.angle_alpha   90.00
_cell.angle_beta   90.00
_cell.angle_gamma   90.00
#
_symmetry.space_group_name_H-M   'P 1'
#
loop_
_entity.id
_entity.type
_entity.pdbx_description
1 polymer ?
#
loop_
_entity_poly.entity_id
_entity_poly.type
_entity_poly.pdbx_seq_one_letter_code
_entity_poly.pdbx_strand_id
1 'polypeptide(L)'
;MFTQVRSSSRRVSPEAADGRTVMRAVYVVLEPQYQNALTQAANSLNAQGGELAIDLSGYLIEELRDPDNYAAFCADVAEADVFIASLIFIEDLAQKVVDAVAPHRDRLKAVVVFPSMPEVMRLNKLGSFSMAQLGQSKSAIANFMRKRKEAGGAGFQDAMLKLLNTLPTVLKYLPVEKAQDARSFMLSFQYWLGGTPDNLRNFLLMLADKYVYPKGEDNRPSLEVAEPVVFPDQGIWHPLAPEMFE
;
A
#
# COMPACT_ATOMS: atom_id res chain seq x y z
N MET A 1 29.15 -0.25 -9.70
CA MET A 1 29.19 1.05 -8.99
C MET A 1 28.03 1.02 -8.01
N PHE A 2 28.30 0.77 -6.73
CA PHE A 2 27.31 0.55 -5.67
C PHE A 2 26.68 1.90 -5.26
N THR A 3 25.44 2.15 -5.65
CA THR A 3 24.64 3.25 -5.12
C THR A 3 24.08 2.84 -3.76
N GLN A 4 24.88 2.96 -2.69
CA GLN A 4 24.31 3.03 -1.34
C GLN A 4 23.59 4.36 -1.20
N VAL A 5 22.35 4.41 -1.70
CA VAL A 5 21.42 5.48 -1.35
C VAL A 5 21.16 5.31 0.16
N ARG A 6 21.46 6.33 0.96
CA ARG A 6 21.20 6.31 2.41
C ARG A 6 19.69 6.49 2.66
N SER A 7 19.15 5.88 3.70
CA SER A 7 17.72 5.98 4.07
C SER A 7 17.25 7.41 4.31
N SER A 8 18.14 8.30 4.74
CA SER A 8 17.86 9.73 4.91
C SER A 8 17.41 10.47 3.63
N SER A 9 17.62 9.91 2.43
CA SER A 9 17.13 10.52 1.18
C SER A 9 15.71 10.08 0.79
N ARG A 10 15.03 9.29 1.62
CA ARG A 10 13.77 8.59 1.27
C ARG A 10 12.57 9.05 2.09
N ARG A 11 12.78 10.04 2.96
CA ARG A 11 11.72 10.72 3.68
C ARG A 11 11.25 11.92 2.87
N VAL A 12 9.95 12.02 2.67
CA VAL A 12 9.30 13.20 2.12
C VAL A 12 8.49 13.82 3.24
N SER A 13 8.88 15.01 3.68
CA SER A 13 8.14 15.76 4.68
C SER A 13 7.68 17.08 4.07
N PRO A 14 6.48 17.59 4.43
CA PRO A 14 6.04 18.89 3.96
C PRO A 14 6.91 20.01 4.56
N GLU A 15 7.26 21.02 3.77
CA GLU A 15 8.13 22.13 4.21
C GLU A 15 7.50 22.95 5.36
N ALA A 16 6.18 23.10 5.37
CA ALA A 16 5.42 23.71 6.46
C ALA A 16 4.01 23.13 6.54
N ALA A 17 3.52 22.85 7.75
CA ALA A 17 2.17 22.33 7.92
C ALA A 17 1.09 23.40 7.63
N ASP A 18 1.36 24.70 7.74
CA ASP A 18 0.51 25.85 7.33
C ASP A 18 -1.01 25.69 7.59
N GLY A 19 -1.40 25.01 8.68
CA GLY A 19 -2.82 24.72 9.00
C GLY A 19 -3.44 23.53 8.28
N ARG A 20 -2.68 22.85 7.42
CA ARG A 20 -3.03 21.58 6.75
C ARG A 20 -3.01 20.42 7.71
N THR A 21 -3.88 19.45 7.44
CA THR A 21 -3.81 18.13 8.07
C THR A 21 -2.65 17.34 7.47
N VAL A 22 -1.91 16.59 8.30
CA VAL A 22 -0.75 15.81 7.85
C VAL A 22 -1.06 14.33 8.03
N MET A 23 -1.07 13.56 6.95
CA MET A 23 -1.11 12.09 7.03
C MET A 23 0.31 11.55 7.06
N ARG A 24 0.65 10.79 8.10
CA ARG A 24 1.93 10.09 8.23
C ARG A 24 1.82 8.68 7.65
N ALA A 25 2.60 8.40 6.62
CA ALA A 25 2.59 7.11 5.94
C ALA A 25 3.97 6.46 5.97
N VAL A 26 4.02 5.17 6.26
CA VAL A 26 5.24 4.36 6.20
C VAL A 26 5.05 3.26 5.17
N TYR A 27 6.03 3.06 4.29
CA TYR A 27 6.03 1.94 3.36
C TYR A 27 7.28 1.07 3.43
N VAL A 28 7.07 -0.23 3.19
CA VAL A 28 8.13 -1.22 2.97
C VAL A 28 7.86 -1.96 1.66
N VAL A 29 8.76 -1.84 0.68
CA VAL A 29 8.59 -2.45 -0.64
C VAL A 29 9.86 -3.17 -1.10
N LEU A 30 9.73 -4.09 -2.04
CA LEU A 30 10.88 -4.72 -2.71
C LEU A 30 11.39 -3.87 -3.89
N GLU A 31 10.48 -3.20 -4.60
CA GLU A 31 10.74 -2.61 -5.90
C GLU A 31 11.04 -1.10 -5.83
N PRO A 32 12.21 -0.64 -6.29
CA PRO A 32 12.55 0.79 -6.29
C PRO A 32 11.62 1.66 -7.14
N GLN A 33 10.94 1.08 -8.13
CA GLN A 33 10.02 1.82 -9.01
C GLN A 33 8.82 2.36 -8.22
N TYR A 34 8.21 1.54 -7.36
CA TYR A 34 7.13 1.97 -6.46
C TYR A 34 7.59 3.02 -5.46
N GLN A 35 8.82 2.90 -4.96
CA GLN A 35 9.41 3.91 -4.09
C GLN A 35 9.52 5.27 -4.79
N ASN A 36 9.98 5.31 -6.05
CA ASN A 36 10.06 6.56 -6.82
C ASN A 36 8.67 7.13 -7.09
N ALA A 37 7.70 6.29 -7.47
CA ALA A 37 6.34 6.73 -7.74
C ALA A 37 5.64 7.27 -6.48
N LEU A 38 5.81 6.62 -5.32
CA LEU A 38 5.29 7.11 -4.03
C LEU A 38 5.93 8.44 -3.62
N THR A 39 7.24 8.58 -3.80
CA THR A 39 7.97 9.83 -3.54
C THR A 39 7.42 10.96 -4.42
N GLN A 40 7.23 10.71 -5.71
CA GLN A 40 6.65 11.70 -6.63
C GLN A 40 5.21 12.06 -6.26
N ALA A 41 4.39 11.06 -5.89
CA ALA A 41 3.02 11.27 -5.42
C ALA A 41 2.96 12.16 -4.17
N ALA A 42 3.79 11.87 -3.16
CA ALA A 42 3.85 12.64 -1.92
C ALA A 42 4.35 14.08 -2.16
N ASN A 43 5.40 14.25 -2.97
CA ASN A 43 5.90 15.58 -3.35
C ASN A 43 4.83 16.39 -4.12
N SER A 44 4.12 15.75 -5.05
CA SER A 44 3.04 16.40 -5.80
C SER A 44 1.92 16.88 -4.88
N LEU A 45 1.49 16.05 -3.92
CA LEU A 45 0.48 16.44 -2.92
C LEU A 45 0.95 17.58 -2.04
N ASN A 46 2.20 17.53 -1.57
CA ASN A 46 2.76 18.57 -0.72
C ASN A 46 2.91 19.91 -1.45
N ALA A 47 3.23 19.89 -2.75
CA ALA A 47 3.39 21.07 -3.59
C ALA A 47 2.06 21.69 -4.07
N GLN A 48 0.97 20.91 -4.13
CA GLN A 48 -0.34 21.39 -4.60
C GLN A 48 -0.98 22.41 -3.64
N GLY A 49 -0.52 22.48 -2.38
CA GLY A 49 -1.02 23.46 -1.40
C GLY A 49 -2.46 23.19 -0.92
N GLY A 50 -2.96 21.96 -1.08
CA GLY A 50 -4.29 21.55 -0.60
C GLY A 50 -4.35 21.40 0.93
N GLU A 51 -5.52 21.04 1.46
CA GLU A 51 -5.78 20.89 2.91
C GLU A 51 -5.10 19.67 3.56
N LEU A 52 -4.52 18.78 2.74
CA LEU A 52 -3.78 17.60 3.16
C LEU A 52 -2.32 17.69 2.71
N ALA A 53 -1.42 17.36 3.63
CA ALA A 53 -0.01 17.11 3.39
C ALA A 53 0.36 15.66 3.77
N ILE A 54 1.42 15.14 3.18
CA ILE A 54 1.93 13.78 3.39
C ILE A 54 3.33 13.84 3.99
N ASP A 55 3.51 13.22 5.15
CA ASP A 55 4.84 12.85 5.68
C ASP A 55 5.06 11.36 5.40
N LEU A 56 5.94 11.05 4.44
CA LEU A 56 6.17 9.71 3.93
C LEU A 56 7.57 9.23 4.30
N SER A 57 7.65 8.13 5.05
CA SER A 57 8.90 7.41 5.33
C SER A 57 8.93 6.07 4.58
N GLY A 58 10.04 5.80 3.91
CA GLY A 58 10.15 4.68 2.98
C GLY A 58 11.40 3.82 3.18
N TYR A 59 11.20 2.50 3.08
CA TYR A 59 12.28 1.51 3.22
C TYR A 59 12.17 0.44 2.13
N LEU A 60 13.30 0.07 1.54
CA LEU A 60 13.36 -1.20 0.81
C LEU A 60 13.48 -2.34 1.81
N ILE A 61 12.84 -3.48 1.53
CA ILE A 61 12.80 -4.60 2.48
C ILE A 61 14.20 -5.05 2.92
N GLU A 62 15.17 -5.12 2.00
CA GLU A 62 16.56 -5.49 2.28
C GLU A 62 17.27 -4.52 3.22
N GLU A 63 16.84 -3.26 3.30
CA GLU A 63 17.46 -2.25 4.16
C GLU A 63 17.15 -2.47 5.63
N LEU A 64 16.08 -3.20 5.94
CA LEU A 64 15.72 -3.58 7.31
C LEU A 64 16.67 -4.64 7.90
N ARG A 65 17.64 -5.14 7.12
CA ARG A 65 18.78 -5.92 7.66
C ARG A 65 19.66 -5.07 8.56
N ASP A 66 19.84 -3.81 8.20
CA ASP A 66 20.64 -2.86 8.96
C ASP A 66 19.91 -2.46 10.26
N PRO A 67 20.58 -2.56 11.43
CA PRO A 67 19.95 -2.25 12.72
C PRO A 67 19.49 -0.79 12.84
N ASP A 68 20.21 0.17 12.26
CA ASP A 68 19.87 1.58 12.37
C ASP A 68 18.63 1.91 11.53
N ASN A 69 18.56 1.38 10.31
CA ASN A 69 17.36 1.47 9.47
C ASN A 69 16.16 0.79 10.13
N TYR A 70 16.36 -0.38 10.76
CA TYR A 70 15.27 -1.06 11.46
C TYR A 70 14.78 -0.29 12.67
N ALA A 71 15.67 0.35 13.44
CA ALA A 71 15.30 1.21 14.55
C ALA A 71 14.52 2.45 14.09
N ALA A 72 14.96 3.10 13.00
CA ALA A 72 14.24 4.21 12.38
C ALA A 72 12.86 3.78 11.87
N PHE A 73 12.78 2.62 11.22
CA PHE A 73 11.52 2.03 10.77
C PHE A 73 10.54 1.81 11.93
N CYS A 74 11.01 1.25 13.05
CA CYS A 74 10.17 1.06 14.23
C CYS A 74 9.63 2.39 14.79
N ALA A 75 10.48 3.42 14.83
CA ALA A 75 10.08 4.75 15.29
C ALA A 75 9.03 5.39 14.36
N ASP A 76 9.24 5.31 13.04
CA ASP A 76 8.28 5.83 12.07
C ASP A 76 6.94 5.08 12.14
N VAL A 77 6.95 3.75 12.28
CA VAL A 77 5.71 2.95 12.43
C VAL A 77 4.97 3.28 13.72
N ALA A 78 5.69 3.61 14.81
CA ALA A 78 5.08 4.03 16.06
C ALA A 78 4.29 5.34 15.93
N GLU A 79 4.64 6.20 14.97
CA GLU A 79 4.01 7.50 14.73
C GLU A 79 3.08 7.54 13.51
N ALA A 80 3.11 6.53 12.64
CA ALA A 80 2.38 6.52 11.38
C ALA A 80 0.85 6.45 11.58
N ASP A 81 0.09 7.03 10.64
CA ASP A 81 -1.34 6.80 10.47
C ASP A 81 -1.59 5.59 9.55
N VAL A 82 -0.75 5.42 8.54
CA VAL A 82 -0.90 4.42 7.48
C VAL A 82 0.37 3.61 7.33
N PHE A 83 0.23 2.28 7.26
CA PHE A 83 1.31 1.37 6.89
C PHE A 83 1.02 0.67 5.55
N ILE A 84 2.00 0.66 4.66
CA ILE A 84 1.92 0.04 3.33
C ILE A 84 3.04 -1.00 3.20
N ALA A 85 2.73 -2.20 2.73
CA ALA A 85 3.74 -3.20 2.42
C ALA A 85 3.43 -3.93 1.12
N SER A 86 4.47 -4.29 0.38
CA SER A 86 4.32 -5.07 -0.86
C SER A 86 5.54 -5.94 -1.11
N LEU A 87 5.33 -7.14 -1.67
CA LEU A 87 6.39 -8.02 -2.17
C LEU A 87 7.40 -8.50 -1.10
N ILE A 88 6.96 -8.67 0.15
CA ILE A 88 7.83 -9.13 1.23
C ILE A 88 7.80 -10.66 1.26
N PHE A 89 8.82 -11.31 0.72
CA PHE A 89 8.94 -12.78 0.59
C PHE A 89 10.14 -13.42 1.29
N ILE A 90 10.79 -12.65 2.16
CA ILE A 90 12.00 -13.08 2.86
C ILE A 90 11.64 -13.28 4.32
N GLU A 91 11.75 -14.51 4.80
CA GLU A 91 11.16 -14.97 6.07
C GLU A 91 11.68 -14.20 7.30
N ASP A 92 12.99 -13.94 7.38
CA ASP A 92 13.61 -13.17 8.47
C ASP A 92 13.15 -11.70 8.47
N LEU A 93 13.04 -11.09 7.29
CA LEU A 93 12.60 -9.71 7.14
C LEU A 93 11.08 -9.55 7.29
N ALA A 94 10.31 -10.56 6.88
CA ALA A 94 8.86 -10.63 7.10
C ALA A 94 8.56 -10.61 8.60
N GLN A 95 9.29 -11.40 9.39
CA GLN A 95 9.11 -11.43 10.84
C GLN A 95 9.46 -10.07 11.48
N LYS A 96 10.55 -9.43 11.05
CA LYS A 96 10.89 -8.06 11.49
C LYS A 96 9.76 -7.05 11.24
N VAL A 97 9.13 -7.10 10.06
CA VAL A 97 7.99 -6.22 9.75
C VAL A 97 6.79 -6.52 10.64
N VAL A 98 6.50 -7.80 10.89
CA VAL A 98 5.43 -8.21 11.81
C VAL A 98 5.70 -7.72 13.23
N ASP A 99 6.91 -7.89 13.74
CA ASP A 99 7.28 -7.50 15.10
C ASP A 99 7.18 -5.98 15.30
N ALA A 100 7.53 -5.19 14.28
CA ALA A 100 7.40 -3.74 14.32
C ALA A 100 5.95 -3.25 14.19
N VAL A 101 5.13 -3.87 13.32
CA VAL A 101 3.80 -3.35 12.97
C VAL A 101 2.69 -3.91 13.85
N ALA A 102 2.76 -5.17 14.26
CA ALA A 102 1.70 -5.82 15.03
C ALA A 102 1.34 -5.08 16.34
N PRO A 103 2.30 -4.53 17.12
CA PRO A 103 1.98 -3.76 18.33
C PRO A 103 1.18 -2.47 18.06
N HIS A 104 1.34 -1.89 16.87
CA HIS A 104 0.69 -0.65 16.48
C HIS A 104 -0.53 -0.86 15.57
N ARG A 105 -0.84 -2.11 15.20
CA ARG A 105 -1.89 -2.46 14.23
C ARG A 105 -3.24 -1.84 14.57
N ASP A 106 -3.64 -1.82 15.83
CA ASP A 106 -4.94 -1.29 16.24
C ASP A 106 -4.98 0.25 16.22
N ARG A 107 -3.84 0.91 16.51
CA ARG A 107 -3.67 2.37 16.42
C ARG A 107 -3.62 2.89 14.99
N LEU A 108 -2.90 2.20 14.10
CA LEU A 108 -2.77 2.55 12.68
C LEU A 108 -4.17 2.67 12.06
N LYS A 109 -4.48 3.78 11.41
CA LYS A 109 -5.80 4.01 10.81
C LYS A 109 -6.04 3.11 9.59
N ALA A 110 -4.98 2.78 8.84
CA ALA A 110 -5.00 1.77 7.79
C ALA A 110 -3.68 0.99 7.70
N VAL A 111 -3.79 -0.30 7.38
CA VAL A 111 -2.67 -1.21 7.13
C VAL A 111 -2.97 -1.95 5.83
N VAL A 112 -2.24 -1.60 4.77
CA VAL A 112 -2.44 -2.15 3.42
C VAL A 112 -1.22 -2.98 3.04
N VAL A 113 -1.39 -4.30 3.06
CA VAL A 113 -0.36 -5.27 2.65
C VAL A 113 -0.80 -5.92 1.35
N PHE A 114 -0.12 -5.53 0.28
CA PHE A 114 -0.16 -6.19 -1.02
C PHE A 114 0.63 -7.50 -0.98
N PRO A 115 0.36 -8.44 -1.90
CA PRO A 115 0.74 -9.84 -1.68
C PRO A 115 2.20 -10.02 -1.27
N SER A 116 2.34 -10.63 -0.11
CA SER A 116 3.57 -10.82 0.68
C SER A 116 3.42 -12.14 1.45
N MET A 117 4.37 -12.52 2.29
CA MET A 117 4.25 -13.73 3.12
C MET A 117 2.96 -13.70 3.98
N PRO A 118 2.36 -14.88 4.26
CA PRO A 118 1.11 -14.96 5.02
C PRO A 118 1.12 -14.22 6.36
N GLU A 119 2.24 -14.22 7.09
CA GLU A 119 2.39 -13.47 8.34
C GLU A 119 2.26 -11.96 8.15
N VAL A 120 2.84 -11.39 7.10
CA VAL A 120 2.71 -9.96 6.78
C VAL A 120 1.29 -9.68 6.28
N MET A 121 0.73 -10.55 5.44
CA MET A 121 -0.64 -10.41 4.93
C MET A 121 -1.69 -10.37 6.04
N ARG A 122 -1.45 -11.02 7.19
CA ARG A 122 -2.33 -10.98 8.37
C ARG A 122 -2.37 -9.60 9.03
N LEU A 123 -1.39 -8.73 8.79
CA LEU A 123 -1.39 -7.36 9.31
C LEU A 123 -2.48 -6.51 8.68
N ASN A 124 -2.93 -6.83 7.45
CA ASN A 124 -3.97 -6.09 6.72
C ASN A 124 -5.14 -5.67 7.63
N LYS A 125 -5.44 -4.37 7.61
CA LYS A 125 -6.52 -3.74 8.35
C LYS A 125 -7.00 -2.52 7.57
N LEU A 126 -8.21 -2.58 7.06
CA LEU A 126 -8.79 -1.47 6.32
C LEU A 126 -10.25 -1.34 6.75
N GLY A 127 -10.49 -0.43 7.70
CA GLY A 127 -11.74 -0.36 8.44
C GLY A 127 -12.06 -1.69 9.15
N SER A 128 -13.25 -2.22 8.88
CA SER A 128 -13.72 -3.51 9.40
C SER A 128 -13.19 -4.72 8.63
N PHE A 129 -12.54 -4.51 7.48
CA PHE A 129 -11.99 -5.58 6.65
C PHE A 129 -10.64 -6.09 7.18
N SER A 130 -10.50 -7.42 7.22
CA SER A 130 -9.23 -8.10 7.45
C SER A 130 -9.18 -9.42 6.70
N MET A 131 -7.96 -9.90 6.38
CA MET A 131 -7.77 -11.17 5.66
C MET A 131 -8.34 -12.39 6.41
N ALA A 132 -8.55 -12.30 7.73
CA ALA A 132 -9.23 -13.33 8.51
C ALA A 132 -10.67 -13.59 8.04
N GLN A 133 -11.34 -12.57 7.49
CA GLN A 133 -12.74 -12.63 7.04
C GLN A 133 -12.90 -13.32 5.67
N LEU A 134 -11.83 -13.42 4.89
CA LEU A 134 -11.79 -14.26 3.67
C LEU A 134 -11.73 -15.78 4.00
N GLY A 135 -11.67 -16.12 5.29
CA GLY A 135 -11.38 -17.43 5.87
C GLY A 135 -12.50 -18.48 5.84
N GLN A 136 -13.53 -18.37 5.01
CA GLN A 136 -14.38 -19.54 4.68
C GLN A 136 -13.71 -20.45 3.62
N SER A 137 -12.59 -20.02 3.01
CA SER A 137 -11.78 -20.82 2.08
C SER A 137 -10.35 -21.05 2.60
N LYS A 138 -10.21 -21.54 3.85
CA LYS A 138 -8.89 -21.81 4.48
C LYS A 138 -7.95 -22.68 3.64
N SER A 139 -8.45 -23.47 2.69
CA SER A 139 -7.64 -24.36 1.86
C SER A 139 -7.13 -23.71 0.56
N ALA A 140 -7.87 -22.83 -0.10
CA ALA A 140 -7.53 -22.39 -1.45
C ALA A 140 -6.41 -21.33 -1.44
N ILE A 141 -6.53 -20.31 -0.60
CA ILE A 141 -5.54 -19.21 -0.53
C ILE A 141 -4.25 -19.70 0.15
N ALA A 142 -4.35 -20.50 1.21
CA ALA A 142 -3.18 -21.05 1.88
C ALA A 142 -2.38 -22.02 0.98
N ASN A 143 -3.07 -22.91 0.24
CA ASN A 143 -2.39 -23.79 -0.72
C ASN A 143 -1.83 -23.03 -1.93
N PHE A 144 -2.47 -21.93 -2.33
CA PHE A 144 -1.98 -21.04 -3.40
C PHE A 144 -0.70 -20.30 -2.99
N MET A 145 -0.65 -19.79 -1.76
CA MET A 145 0.56 -19.17 -1.20
C MET A 145 1.68 -20.20 -1.02
N ARG A 146 1.35 -21.43 -0.56
CA ARG A 146 2.33 -22.51 -0.38
C ARG A 146 2.97 -22.98 -1.69
N LYS A 147 2.17 -23.25 -2.73
CA LYS A 147 2.65 -23.63 -4.07
C LYS A 147 3.50 -22.54 -4.73
N ARG A 148 3.43 -21.29 -4.27
CA ARG A 148 4.22 -20.17 -4.80
C ARG A 148 5.55 -19.94 -4.11
N LYS A 149 5.70 -20.34 -2.84
CA LYS A 149 7.02 -20.44 -2.17
C LYS A 149 7.95 -21.35 -2.99
N GLU A 150 7.38 -22.31 -3.72
CA GLU A 150 8.07 -23.26 -4.60
C GLU A 150 8.40 -22.70 -6.00
N ALA A 151 7.80 -21.60 -6.45
CA ALA A 151 7.82 -21.16 -7.87
C ALA A 151 8.60 -19.85 -8.16
N GLY A 152 9.36 -19.31 -7.21
CA GLY A 152 10.36 -18.27 -7.50
C GLY A 152 9.85 -16.94 -8.09
N GLY A 153 8.77 -16.36 -7.55
CA GLY A 153 8.36 -14.97 -7.84
C GLY A 153 7.65 -14.70 -9.17
N ALA A 154 7.87 -15.51 -10.21
CA ALA A 154 7.30 -15.28 -11.56
C ALA A 154 5.77 -15.41 -11.65
N GLY A 155 5.12 -16.10 -10.70
CA GLY A 155 3.65 -16.25 -10.67
C GLY A 155 2.90 -15.12 -9.96
N PHE A 156 3.55 -14.02 -9.60
CA PHE A 156 3.01 -13.00 -8.70
C PHE A 156 1.83 -12.21 -9.31
N GLN A 157 1.93 -11.71 -10.54
CA GLN A 157 0.83 -11.02 -11.21
C GLN A 157 -0.42 -11.91 -11.34
N ASP A 158 -0.26 -13.18 -11.72
CA ASP A 158 -1.35 -14.16 -11.73
C ASP A 158 -1.97 -14.38 -10.33
N ALA A 159 -1.21 -14.16 -9.25
CA ALA A 159 -1.69 -14.22 -7.88
C ALA A 159 -2.66 -13.09 -7.59
N MET A 160 -2.23 -11.90 -7.98
CA MET A 160 -2.87 -10.63 -7.74
C MET A 160 -4.16 -10.54 -8.54
N LEU A 161 -4.09 -10.86 -9.83
CA LEU A 161 -5.25 -10.89 -10.73
C LEU A 161 -6.26 -11.95 -10.27
N LYS A 162 -5.80 -13.14 -9.86
CA LYS A 162 -6.71 -14.15 -9.31
C LYS A 162 -7.35 -13.70 -8.00
N LEU A 163 -6.63 -13.00 -7.13
CA LEU A 163 -7.17 -12.45 -5.89
C LEU A 163 -8.19 -11.32 -6.17
N LEU A 164 -7.88 -10.40 -7.10
CA LEU A 164 -8.83 -9.38 -7.57
C LEU A 164 -10.08 -9.99 -8.21
N ASN A 165 -9.92 -11.02 -9.02
CA ASN A 165 -11.03 -11.67 -9.71
C ASN A 165 -11.90 -12.51 -8.75
N THR A 166 -11.34 -12.99 -7.64
CA THR A 166 -12.07 -13.81 -6.65
C THR A 166 -12.72 -12.98 -5.56
N LEU A 167 -12.18 -11.81 -5.20
CA LEU A 167 -12.73 -10.95 -4.16
C LEU A 167 -14.22 -10.58 -4.38
N PRO A 168 -14.70 -10.17 -5.58
CA PRO A 168 -16.10 -9.86 -5.84
C PRO A 168 -17.07 -10.99 -5.47
N THR A 169 -16.64 -12.24 -5.67
CA THR A 169 -17.46 -13.41 -5.36
C THR A 169 -17.66 -13.61 -3.86
N VAL A 170 -16.71 -13.13 -3.04
CA VAL A 170 -16.78 -13.16 -1.58
C VAL A 170 -17.57 -11.96 -1.04
N LEU A 171 -17.50 -10.81 -1.72
CA LEU A 171 -18.19 -9.58 -1.31
C LEU A 171 -19.70 -9.75 -1.14
N LYS A 172 -20.35 -10.57 -1.98
CA LYS A 172 -21.80 -10.80 -1.92
C LYS A 172 -22.28 -11.49 -0.64
N TYR A 173 -21.37 -12.08 0.14
CA TYR A 173 -21.67 -12.78 1.39
C TYR A 173 -21.31 -11.94 2.63
N LEU A 174 -20.74 -10.75 2.45
CA LEU A 174 -20.36 -9.86 3.54
C LEU A 174 -21.48 -8.84 3.82
N PRO A 175 -21.66 -8.43 5.09
CA PRO A 175 -22.47 -7.25 5.44
C PRO A 175 -22.01 -6.02 4.64
N VAL A 176 -22.96 -5.11 4.34
CA VAL A 176 -22.72 -3.96 3.45
C VAL A 176 -21.48 -3.16 3.85
N GLU A 177 -21.30 -2.83 5.12
CA GLU A 177 -20.14 -2.07 5.62
C GLU A 177 -18.82 -2.80 5.35
N LYS A 178 -18.76 -4.10 5.67
CA LYS A 178 -17.57 -4.94 5.38
C LYS A 178 -17.31 -5.09 3.89
N ALA A 179 -18.37 -5.15 3.08
CA ALA A 179 -18.24 -5.18 1.64
C ALA A 179 -17.67 -3.87 1.08
N GLN A 180 -18.02 -2.72 1.65
CA GLN A 180 -17.44 -1.42 1.26
C GLN A 180 -15.95 -1.36 1.58
N ASP A 181 -15.53 -1.82 2.76
CA ASP A 181 -14.11 -1.86 3.11
C ASP A 181 -13.33 -2.84 2.21
N ALA A 182 -13.91 -4.00 1.92
CA ALA A 182 -13.29 -4.94 0.99
C ALA A 182 -13.22 -4.39 -0.45
N ARG A 183 -14.20 -3.57 -0.90
CA ARG A 183 -14.11 -2.81 -2.16
C ARG A 183 -13.02 -1.76 -2.11
N SER A 184 -12.88 -1.03 -1.00
CA SER A 184 -11.78 -0.08 -0.83
C SER A 184 -10.41 -0.78 -0.91
N PHE A 185 -10.27 -1.98 -0.35
CA PHE A 185 -9.04 -2.78 -0.53
C PHE A 185 -8.81 -3.18 -2.01
N MET A 186 -9.87 -3.55 -2.74
CA MET A 186 -9.74 -3.82 -4.18
C MET A 186 -9.32 -2.57 -4.96
N LEU A 187 -9.95 -1.42 -4.67
CA LEU A 187 -9.65 -0.16 -5.33
C LEU A 187 -8.21 0.28 -5.02
N SER A 188 -7.80 0.17 -3.76
CA SER A 188 -6.43 0.45 -3.31
C SER A 188 -5.43 -0.42 -4.07
N PHE A 189 -5.82 -1.66 -4.36
CA PHE A 189 -5.01 -2.59 -5.12
C PHE A 189 -4.94 -2.29 -6.61
N GLN A 190 -6.03 -1.80 -7.22
CA GLN A 190 -6.04 -1.34 -8.61
C GLN A 190 -5.13 -0.12 -8.81
N TYR A 191 -5.18 0.88 -7.90
CA TYR A 191 -4.21 1.98 -7.93
C TYR A 191 -2.78 1.46 -7.82
N TRP A 192 -2.54 0.52 -6.91
CA TRP A 192 -1.21 -0.05 -6.74
C TRP A 192 -0.74 -0.72 -8.03
N LEU A 193 -1.54 -1.59 -8.65
CA LEU A 193 -1.18 -2.26 -9.90
C LEU A 193 -0.87 -1.29 -11.04
N GLY A 194 -1.59 -0.17 -11.11
CA GLY A 194 -1.30 0.86 -12.12
C GLY A 194 0.07 1.50 -11.92
N GLY A 195 0.61 1.55 -10.70
CA GLY A 195 2.01 1.88 -10.37
C GLY A 195 2.48 3.31 -10.72
N THR A 196 1.70 4.09 -11.45
CA THR A 196 2.03 5.46 -11.84
C THR A 196 1.97 6.41 -10.63
N PRO A 197 2.74 7.52 -10.66
CA PRO A 197 2.66 8.55 -9.62
C PRO A 197 1.22 9.04 -9.38
N ASP A 198 0.43 9.23 -10.45
CA ASP A 198 -0.96 9.66 -10.32
C ASP A 198 -1.87 8.61 -9.66
N ASN A 199 -1.69 7.33 -9.98
CA ASN A 199 -2.44 6.28 -9.30
C ASN A 199 -2.06 6.21 -7.82
N LEU A 200 -0.77 6.28 -7.50
CA LEU A 200 -0.30 6.24 -6.11
C LEU A 200 -0.69 7.52 -5.34
N ARG A 201 -0.81 8.66 -6.02
CA ARG A 201 -1.38 9.89 -5.47
C ARG A 201 -2.84 9.68 -5.05
N ASN A 202 -3.67 9.16 -5.95
CA ASN A 202 -5.07 8.89 -5.67
C ASN A 202 -5.25 7.76 -4.64
N PHE A 203 -4.35 6.78 -4.60
CA PHE A 203 -4.29 5.78 -3.53
C PHE A 203 -4.09 6.42 -2.15
N LEU A 204 -3.12 7.33 -2.00
CA LEU A 204 -2.89 8.05 -0.74
C LEU A 204 -4.09 8.92 -0.36
N LEU A 205 -4.66 9.65 -1.33
CA LEU A 205 -5.87 10.46 -1.11
C LEU A 205 -7.07 9.61 -0.70
N MET A 206 -7.28 8.46 -1.32
CA MET A 206 -8.36 7.52 -0.98
C MET A 206 -8.20 6.98 0.45
N LEU A 207 -6.97 6.65 0.88
CA LEU A 207 -6.71 6.21 2.25
C LEU A 207 -6.96 7.34 3.24
N ALA A 208 -6.53 8.56 2.90
CA ALA A 208 -6.77 9.74 3.73
C ALA A 208 -8.27 10.00 3.90
N ASP A 209 -9.02 10.05 2.80
CA ASP A 209 -10.46 10.39 2.77
C ASP A 209 -11.34 9.39 3.52
N LYS A 210 -11.01 8.09 3.41
CA LYS A 210 -11.86 7.01 3.94
C LYS A 210 -11.46 6.55 5.33
N TYR A 211 -10.18 6.56 5.66
CA TYR A 211 -9.66 5.89 6.87
C TYR A 211 -8.92 6.84 7.81
N VAL A 212 -8.23 7.86 7.31
CA VAL A 212 -7.47 8.78 8.17
C VAL A 212 -8.31 9.93 8.70
N TYR A 213 -9.15 10.50 7.83
CA TYR A 213 -10.04 11.62 8.11
C TYR A 213 -11.48 11.28 7.65
N PRO A 214 -12.13 10.27 8.26
CA PRO A 214 -13.43 9.78 7.84
C PRO A 214 -14.55 10.84 7.98
N LYS A 215 -15.71 10.57 7.36
CA LYS A 215 -16.83 11.52 7.38
C LYS A 215 -17.32 11.71 8.81
N GLY A 216 -17.47 12.96 9.23
CA GLY A 216 -17.94 13.32 10.58
C GLY A 216 -16.85 13.70 11.57
N GLU A 217 -15.58 13.69 11.17
CA GLU A 217 -14.52 14.35 11.96
C GLU A 217 -14.45 15.85 11.69
N ASP A 218 -14.22 16.62 12.75
CA ASP A 218 -13.91 18.04 12.66
C ASP A 218 -12.55 18.22 11.96
N ASN A 219 -12.44 19.20 11.06
CA ASN A 219 -11.25 19.46 10.21
C ASN A 219 -10.94 18.42 9.12
N ARG A 220 -11.93 17.65 8.65
CA ARG A 220 -11.77 16.79 7.46
C ARG A 220 -11.35 17.63 6.24
N PRO A 221 -10.25 17.28 5.54
CA PRO A 221 -9.88 17.95 4.31
C PRO A 221 -10.83 17.62 3.16
N SER A 222 -11.09 18.58 2.28
CA SER A 222 -11.80 18.34 1.02
C SER A 222 -10.85 17.68 0.01
N LEU A 223 -11.04 16.38 -0.22
CA LEU A 223 -10.17 15.58 -1.10
C LEU A 223 -10.92 15.10 -2.34
N GLU A 224 -10.33 15.34 -3.51
CA GLU A 224 -10.80 14.81 -4.78
C GLU A 224 -9.98 13.57 -5.16
N VAL A 225 -10.64 12.42 -5.23
CA VAL A 225 -10.01 11.13 -5.54
C VAL A 225 -10.46 10.69 -6.94
N ALA A 226 -9.54 10.65 -7.89
CA ALA A 226 -9.81 10.15 -9.25
C ALA A 226 -9.75 8.61 -9.30
N GLU A 227 -10.47 7.98 -10.22
CA GLU A 227 -10.44 6.53 -10.42
C GLU A 227 -9.07 6.01 -10.89
N PRO A 228 -8.70 4.75 -10.57
CA PRO A 228 -7.43 4.17 -11.01
C PRO A 228 -7.39 4.01 -12.53
N VAL A 229 -6.27 4.41 -13.13
CA VAL A 229 -5.98 4.14 -14.55
C VAL A 229 -5.10 2.90 -14.63
N VAL A 230 -5.66 1.77 -15.05
CA VAL A 230 -4.91 0.51 -15.19
C VAL A 230 -4.64 0.26 -16.67
N PHE A 231 -3.39 -0.01 -17.03
CA PHE A 231 -3.04 -0.39 -18.40
C PHE A 231 -3.34 -1.87 -18.63
N PRO A 232 -3.85 -2.25 -19.82
CA PRO A 232 -4.14 -3.64 -20.14
C PRO A 232 -2.84 -4.46 -20.19
N ASP A 233 -2.93 -5.74 -19.83
CA ASP A 233 -1.79 -6.68 -19.81
C ASP A 233 -1.16 -6.89 -21.20
N GLN A 234 -1.96 -6.69 -22.25
CA GLN A 234 -1.54 -6.69 -23.64
C GLN A 234 -2.20 -5.50 -24.33
N GLY A 235 -1.45 -4.81 -25.18
CA GLY A 235 -1.96 -3.70 -25.97
C GLY A 235 -1.05 -3.42 -27.16
N ILE A 236 -1.59 -2.73 -28.15
CA ILE A 236 -0.87 -2.25 -29.31
C ILE A 236 -0.30 -0.86 -28.95
N TRP A 237 1.02 -0.74 -28.97
CA TRP A 237 1.70 0.54 -28.83
C TRP A 237 2.17 1.05 -30.19
N HIS A 238 1.86 2.29 -30.50
CA HIS A 238 2.42 2.99 -31.65
C HIS A 238 3.34 4.12 -31.18
N PRO A 239 4.56 4.29 -31.74
CA PRO A 239 5.53 5.29 -31.28
C PRO A 239 5.06 6.76 -31.32
N LEU A 240 4.03 7.04 -32.12
CA LEU A 240 3.41 8.36 -32.26
C LEU A 240 2.07 8.49 -31.52
N ALA A 241 1.62 7.44 -30.83
CA ALA A 241 0.38 7.49 -30.09
C ALA A 241 0.61 8.02 -28.67
N PRO A 242 -0.30 8.87 -28.16
CA PRO A 242 -0.22 9.35 -26.79
C PRO A 242 -0.60 8.28 -25.75
N GLU A 243 -1.24 7.18 -26.17
CA GLU A 243 -1.72 6.12 -25.30
C GLU A 243 -1.61 4.73 -25.95
N MET A 244 -1.76 3.68 -25.13
CA MET A 244 -1.83 2.28 -25.56
C MET A 244 -3.25 1.96 -26.05
N PHE A 245 -3.38 1.08 -27.04
CA PHE A 245 -4.68 0.60 -27.52
C PHE A 245 -4.90 -0.87 -27.15
N GLU A 246 -6.15 -1.26 -26.91
CA GLU A 246 -6.57 -2.67 -26.73
C GLU A 246 -6.79 -3.37 -28.08
#